data_AF-I6B0U2-F1
#
_entry.id   AF-I6B0U2-F1
#
_cell.length_a   1.000
_cell.length_b   1.000
_cell.length_c   1.000
_cell.angle_alpha   90.00
_cell.angle_beta   90.00
_cell.angle_gamma   90.00
#
_symmetry.space_group_name_H-M   'P 1'
#
loop_
_entity.id
_entity.type
_entity.pdbx_description
1 polymer ?
#
loop_
_entity_poly.entity_id
_entity_poly.type
_entity_poly.pdbx_seq_one_letter_code
_entity_poly.pdbx_strand_id
1 'polypeptide(L)' 'MSADAETPAKPAKSPLVVFPAEKIVFSLAELMAMTGLDRVTVWRLEKQGLLRAAPGVGSKLYSRQAVEAWLNGKESPAA' A
#
# COMPACT_ATOMS: atom_id res chain seq x y z
N MET A 1 15.37 29.10 29.71
CA MET A 1 15.79 27.75 29.27
C MET A 1 14.59 26.83 29.43
N SER A 2 13.84 26.58 28.35
CA SER A 2 12.83 25.52 28.30
C SER A 2 12.81 24.99 26.88
N ALA A 3 13.29 23.76 26.72
CA ALA A 3 13.25 22.99 25.49
C ALA A 3 11.85 22.39 25.38
N ASP A 4 11.10 22.78 24.34
CA ASP A 4 9.87 22.11 23.93
C ASP A 4 10.15 21.34 22.65
N ALA A 5 9.83 20.05 22.68
CA ALA A 5 10.21 19.07 21.68
C ALA A 5 9.19 19.05 20.54
N GLU A 6 9.43 19.83 19.49
CA GLU A 6 8.64 19.70 18.26
C GLU A 6 9.19 18.54 17.43
N THR A 7 8.48 17.42 17.48
CA THR A 7 8.72 16.21 16.70
C THR A 7 8.80 16.57 15.21
N PRO A 8 9.88 16.23 14.47
CA PRO A 8 9.92 16.50 13.05
C PRO A 8 8.89 15.58 12.36
N ALA A 9 7.76 16.18 11.97
CA ALA A 9 6.80 15.61 11.04
C ALA A 9 7.53 15.37 9.71
N LYS A 10 8.13 14.19 9.57
CA LYS A 10 8.76 13.73 8.33
C LYS A 10 7.67 13.81 7.25
N PRO A 11 7.83 14.62 6.19
CA PRO A 11 6.87 14.60 5.11
C PRO A 11 6.91 13.18 4.56
N ALA A 12 5.76 12.50 4.62
CA ALA A 12 5.55 11.27 3.91
C ALA A 12 5.82 11.59 2.44
N LYS A 13 7.03 11.32 1.97
CA LYS A 13 7.30 11.13 0.56
C LYS A 13 6.34 10.04 0.17
N SER A 14 5.18 10.42 -0.36
CA SER A 14 4.33 9.51 -1.11
C SER A 14 5.29 8.87 -2.11
N PRO A 15 5.63 7.58 -1.98
CA PRO A 15 6.44 6.95 -3.01
C PRO A 15 5.67 7.20 -4.30
N LEU A 16 6.32 7.82 -5.28
CA LEU A 16 5.78 7.92 -6.62
C LEU A 16 5.74 6.49 -7.15
N VAL A 17 4.69 5.76 -6.78
CA VAL A 17 4.47 4.39 -7.21
C VAL A 17 4.12 4.49 -8.68
N VAL A 18 5.11 4.18 -9.52
CA VAL A 18 4.91 4.14 -10.97
C VAL A 18 4.23 2.81 -11.28
N PHE A 19 2.95 2.88 -11.61
CA PHE A 19 2.20 1.72 -12.06
C PHE A 19 2.47 1.47 -13.56
N PRO A 20 2.77 0.24 -13.98
CA PRO A 20 2.79 -0.11 -15.40
C PRO A 20 1.39 0.11 -16.00
N ALA A 21 1.31 0.86 -17.11
CA ALA A 21 0.06 1.42 -17.64
C ALA A 21 -1.03 0.38 -17.93
N GLU A 22 -0.65 -0.83 -18.35
CA GLU A 22 -1.58 -1.90 -18.75
C GLU A 22 -1.93 -2.89 -17.63
N LYS A 23 -1.26 -2.78 -16.46
CA LYS A 23 -1.43 -3.79 -15.41
C LYS A 23 -2.53 -3.41 -14.42
N ILE A 24 -3.55 -4.27 -14.35
CA ILE A 24 -4.75 -4.05 -13.53
C ILE A 24 -4.65 -4.76 -12.17
N VAL A 25 -3.77 -5.76 -12.05
CA VAL A 25 -3.56 -6.57 -10.84
C VAL A 25 -2.08 -6.78 -10.57
N PHE A 26 -1.70 -6.74 -9.29
CA PHE A 26 -0.33 -6.92 -8.81
C PHE A 26 -0.25 -8.14 -7.92
N SER A 27 0.81 -8.93 -8.07
CA SER A 27 1.14 -9.96 -7.06
C SER A 27 1.71 -9.31 -5.79
N LEU A 28 1.80 -10.08 -4.70
CA LEU A 28 2.46 -9.64 -3.47
C LEU A 28 3.90 -9.17 -3.71
N ALA A 29 4.67 -9.91 -4.52
CA ALA A 29 6.06 -9.56 -4.81
C ALA A 29 6.18 -8.23 -5.56
N GLU A 30 5.27 -7.98 -6.50
CA GLU A 30 5.24 -6.73 -7.27
C GLU A 30 4.80 -5.55 -6.42
N LEU A 31 3.78 -5.75 -5.57
CA LEU A 31 3.36 -4.74 -4.62
C LEU A 31 4.51 -4.33 -3.70
N MET A 32 5.26 -5.31 -3.17
CA MET A 32 6.44 -5.05 -2.34
C MET A 32 7.53 -4.30 -3.13
N ALA A 33 7.82 -4.71 -4.36
CA ALA A 33 8.82 -4.05 -5.20
C ALA A 33 8.44 -2.60 -5.53
N MET A 34 7.17 -2.33 -5.78
CA MET A 34 6.65 -1.00 -6.12
C MET A 34 6.58 -0.05 -4.92
N THR A 35 6.17 -0.57 -3.76
CA THR A 35 5.90 0.23 -2.56
C THR A 35 7.08 0.28 -1.60
N GLY A 36 8.07 -0.61 -1.77
CA GLY A 36 9.16 -0.83 -0.84
C GLY A 36 8.71 -1.44 0.50
N LEU A 37 7.48 -1.96 0.58
CA LEU A 37 6.94 -2.54 1.80
C LEU A 37 7.43 -3.97 2.02
N ASP A 38 7.62 -4.31 3.30
CA ASP A 38 7.83 -5.69 3.71
C ASP A 38 6.53 -6.49 3.71
N ARG A 39 6.66 -7.81 3.51
CA ARG A 39 5.54 -8.77 3.55
C ARG A 39 4.71 -8.67 4.84
N VAL A 40 5.35 -8.43 5.98
CA VAL A 40 4.66 -8.28 7.28
C VAL A 40 3.81 -7.01 7.29
N THR A 41 4.32 -5.93 6.71
CA THR A 41 3.57 -4.67 6.59
C THR A 41 2.37 -4.83 5.68
N VAL A 42 2.52 -5.50 4.54
CA VAL A 42 1.39 -5.83 3.65
C VAL A 42 0.35 -6.68 4.38
N TRP A 43 0.78 -7.71 5.13
CA TRP A 43 -0.12 -8.53 5.93
C TRP A 43 -0.88 -7.72 7.00
N ARG A 44 -0.23 -6.74 7.65
CA ARG A 44 -0.90 -5.85 8.61
C ARG A 44 -1.94 -4.96 7.93
N LEU A 45 -1.62 -4.41 6.76
CA LEU A 45 -2.56 -3.60 5.96
C LEU A 45 -3.79 -4.41 5.56
N GLU A 46 -3.61 -5.69 5.22
CA GLU A 46 -4.73 -6.61 4.97
C GLU A 46 -5.58 -6.85 6.21
N LYS A 47 -4.95 -7.10 7.36
CA LYS A 47 -5.67 -7.32 8.62
C LYS A 47 -6.43 -6.08 9.11
N GLN A 48 -5.93 -4.90 8.79
CA GLN A 48 -6.58 -3.62 9.07
C GLN A 48 -7.65 -3.26 8.03
N GLY A 49 -7.80 -4.03 6.94
CA GLY A 49 -8.78 -3.76 5.88
C GLY A 49 -8.40 -2.59 4.95
N LEU A 50 -7.23 -1.99 5.14
CA LEU A 50 -6.73 -0.87 4.33
C LEU A 50 -6.35 -1.31 2.91
N LEU A 51 -5.88 -2.54 2.77
CA LEU A 51 -5.53 -3.14 1.50
C LEU A 51 -6.21 -4.51 1.37
N ARG A 52 -7.01 -4.72 0.33
CA ARG A 52 -7.66 -6.01 0.10
C ARG A 52 -6.98 -6.78 -1.03
N ALA A 53 -6.60 -8.02 -0.72
CA ALA A 53 -6.21 -8.99 -1.72
C ALA A 53 -7.47 -9.66 -2.30
N ALA A 54 -7.59 -9.67 -3.62
CA ALA A 54 -8.49 -10.56 -4.32
C ALA A 54 -7.92 -11.99 -4.26
N PRO A 55 -8.77 -13.01 -3.99
CA PRO A 55 -8.35 -14.40 -4.08
C PRO A 55 -8.03 -14.72 -5.54
N GLY A 56 -6.75 -14.97 -5.83
CA GLY A 56 -6.31 -15.52 -7.11
C GLY A 56 -6.12 -17.03 -7.02
N VAL A 57 -6.03 -17.70 -8.18
CA VAL A 57 -5.70 -19.12 -8.23
C VAL A 57 -4.28 -19.32 -7.71
N GLY A 58 -4.14 -19.80 -6.48
CA GLY A 58 -2.86 -20.09 -5.83
C GLY A 58 -2.07 -18.88 -5.31
N SER A 59 -2.55 -17.64 -5.49
CA SER A 59 -1.81 -16.42 -5.12
C SER A 59 -2.74 -15.29 -4.67
N LYS A 60 -2.24 -14.41 -3.80
CA LYS A 60 -2.90 -13.13 -3.49
C LYS A 60 -2.63 -12.12 -4.60
N LEU A 61 -3.70 -11.51 -5.11
CA LEU A 61 -3.62 -10.46 -6.13
C LEU A 61 -4.21 -9.17 -5.57
N TYR A 62 -3.59 -8.04 -5.87
CA TYR A 62 -4.03 -6.72 -5.44
C TYR A 62 -4.45 -5.93 -6.68
N SER A 63 -5.70 -5.50 -6.74
CA SER A 63 -6.16 -4.67 -7.85
C SER A 63 -5.48 -3.31 -7.78
N ARG A 64 -5.18 -2.74 -8.96
CA ARG A 64 -4.62 -1.39 -9.06
C ARG A 64 -5.47 -0.37 -8.31
N GLN A 65 -6.78 -0.45 -8.43
CA GLN A 65 -7.71 0.42 -7.72
C GLN A 65 -7.60 0.32 -6.20
N ALA A 66 -7.44 -0.89 -5.64
CA ALA A 66 -7.26 -1.06 -4.20
C ALA A 66 -5.92 -0.46 -3.72
N VAL A 67 -4.85 -0.67 -4.48
CA VAL A 67 -3.53 -0.09 -4.17
C VAL A 67 -3.56 1.44 -4.30
N GLU A 68 -4.16 1.98 -5.36
CA GLU A 68 -4.32 3.42 -5.54
C GLU A 68 -5.22 4.04 -4.47
N ALA A 69 -6.33 3.39 -4.10
CA ALA A 69 -7.18 3.86 -2.99
C ALA A 69 -6.37 3.95 -1.69
N TRP A 70 -5.63 2.89 -1.35
CA TRP A 70 -4.76 2.85 -0.19
C TRP A 70 -3.69 3.95 -0.21
N LEU A 71 -2.99 4.15 -1.34
CA LEU A 71 -1.97 5.21 -1.49
C LEU A 71 -2.55 6.61 -1.33
N ASN A 72 -3.81 6.80 -1.74
CA ASN A 72 -4.53 8.07 -1.60
C ASN A 72 -5.17 8.25 -0.21
N GLY A 73 -4.94 7.34 0.73
CA GLY A 73 -5.54 7.38 2.08
C GLY A 73 -7.04 7.11 2.07
N LYS A 74 -7.57 6.50 1.00
CA LYS A 74 -8.96 6.07 0.88
C LYS A 74 -9.06 4.58 1.21
N GLU A 75 -10.20 4.18 1.75
CA GLU A 75 -10.47 2.76 1.97
C GLU A 75 -10.49 2.02 0.63
N SER A 76 -9.88 0.83 0.58
CA SER A 76 -9.90 -0.01 -0.62
C SER A 76 -11.35 -0.32 -1.00
N PRO A 77 -11.78 -0.07 -2.25
CA PRO A 77 -13.14 -0.37 -2.68
C PRO A 77 -13.44 -1.85 -2.48
N ALA A 78 -14.67 -2.17 -2.08
CA ALA A 78 -15.15 -3.54 -2.04
C ALA A 78 -15.10 -4.11 -3.46
N ALA A 79 -14.28 -5.15 -3.64
CA ALA A 79 -14.28 -5.98 -4.84
C ALA A 79 -15.59 -6.77 -4.95
#